data_AF-A0ABD5LJQ7-F1
#
_entry.id   AF-A0ABD5LJQ7-F1
#
_cell.length_a   1.000
_cell.length_b   1.000
_cell.length_c   1.000
_cell.angle_alpha   90.00
_cell.angle_beta   90.00
_cell.angle_gamma   90.00
#
_symmetry.space_group_name_H-M   'P 1'
#
loop_
_entity.id
_entity.type
_entity.pdbx_description
1 polymer ?
#
loop_
_entity_poly.entity_id
_entity_poly.type
_entity_poly.pdbx_seq_one_letter_code
_entity_poly.pdbx_strand_id
1 'polypeptide(L)'
;MQVSELDMMSLSGLLEFLAYETCKPDPEVRKNAFSVLGGLIANMHANPIDPADALAVQAFAIALLKEAPMFAGSREEMLSSIAIITALVQAVGVALEQMTGKQLSDYAFFENPPKVTQQ
;
A
#
# COMPACT_ATOMS: atom_id res chain seq x y z
N MET A 1 -35.87 -9.57 7.85
CA MET A 1 -34.79 -9.33 6.87
C MET A 1 -33.61 -8.86 7.68
N GLN A 2 -32.69 -9.77 8.03
CA GLN A 2 -31.41 -9.38 8.63
C GLN A 2 -30.64 -8.70 7.50
N VAL A 3 -30.54 -7.37 7.58
CA VAL A 3 -29.56 -6.64 6.79
C VAL A 3 -28.22 -7.10 7.36
N SER A 4 -27.52 -7.95 6.62
CA SER A 4 -26.11 -8.22 6.91
C SER A 4 -25.43 -6.88 7.03
N GLU A 5 -24.91 -6.57 8.23
CA GLU A 5 -24.04 -5.43 8.44
C GLU A 5 -23.00 -5.46 7.32
N LEU A 6 -22.79 -4.31 6.68
CA LEU A 6 -21.80 -4.12 5.63
C LEU A 6 -20.41 -4.45 6.18
N ASP A 7 -20.03 -5.73 6.12
CA ASP A 7 -18.68 -6.26 6.30
C ASP A 7 -17.78 -5.90 5.09
N MET A 8 -18.06 -4.74 4.48
CA MET A 8 -17.59 -4.30 3.15
C MET A 8 -16.61 -3.14 3.21
N MET A 9 -15.79 -3.07 4.26
CA MET A 9 -14.50 -2.38 4.15
C MET A 9 -13.39 -3.25 4.72
N SER A 10 -13.17 -4.42 4.11
CA SER A 10 -11.85 -5.05 4.23
C SER A 10 -10.81 -4.08 3.65
N LEU A 11 -9.63 -4.01 4.27
CA LEU A 11 -8.54 -3.14 3.84
C LEU A 11 -8.25 -3.30 2.34
N SER A 12 -8.37 -4.52 1.80
CA SER A 12 -8.22 -4.82 0.38
C SER A 12 -9.17 -4.02 -0.52
N GLY A 13 -10.45 -3.90 -0.15
CA GLY A 13 -11.42 -3.13 -0.93
C GLY A 13 -11.12 -1.63 -0.91
N LEU A 14 -10.62 -1.12 0.21
CA LEU A 14 -10.16 0.28 0.30
C LEU A 14 -8.93 0.52 -0.59
N LEU A 15 -7.96 -0.41 -0.61
CA LEU A 15 -6.77 -0.31 -1.45
C LEU A 15 -7.10 -0.39 -2.93
N GLU A 16 -8.03 -1.26 -3.34
CA GLU A 16 -8.52 -1.34 -4.72
C GLU A 16 -9.20 -0.03 -5.16
N PHE A 17 -10.06 0.52 -4.31
CA PHE A 17 -10.67 1.83 -4.55
C PHE A 17 -9.60 2.91 -4.71
N LEU A 18 -8.62 2.96 -3.80
CA LEU A 18 -7.54 3.95 -3.87
C LEU A 18 -6.68 3.78 -5.12
N ALA A 19 -6.39 2.54 -5.54
CA ALA A 19 -5.66 2.27 -6.79
C ALA A 19 -6.38 2.82 -8.02
N TYR A 20 -7.70 2.67 -8.06
CA TYR A 20 -8.51 3.23 -9.13
C TYR A 20 -8.54 4.76 -9.10
N GLU A 21 -8.77 5.37 -7.94
CA GLU A 21 -8.89 6.83 -7.81
C GLU A 21 -7.54 7.55 -8.04
N THR A 22 -6.41 6.99 -7.59
CA THR A 22 -5.09 7.61 -7.79
C THR A 22 -4.68 7.68 -9.25
N CYS A 23 -5.24 6.84 -10.12
CA CYS A 23 -4.88 6.78 -11.54
C CYS A 23 -5.82 7.60 -12.44
N LYS A 24 -6.82 8.29 -11.88
CA LYS A 24 -7.74 9.11 -12.67
C LYS A 24 -7.05 10.33 -13.29
N PRO A 25 -7.50 10.79 -14.47
CA PRO A 25 -6.93 11.96 -15.14
C PRO A 25 -7.18 13.28 -14.38
N ASP A 26 -8.22 13.34 -13.54
CA ASP A 26 -8.56 14.53 -12.75
C ASP A 26 -7.59 14.73 -11.57
N PRO A 27 -6.83 15.86 -11.53
CA PRO A 27 -5.90 16.16 -10.45
C PRO A 27 -6.54 16.28 -9.06
N GLU A 28 -7.76 16.83 -8.95
CA GLU A 28 -8.42 17.01 -7.64
C GLU A 28 -8.85 15.66 -7.06
N VAL A 29 -9.29 14.74 -7.92
CA VAL A 29 -9.62 13.38 -7.51
C VAL A 29 -8.38 12.63 -7.00
N ARG A 30 -7.25 12.74 -7.72
CA ARG A 30 -5.98 12.16 -7.26
C ARG A 30 -5.54 12.74 -5.92
N LYS A 31 -5.62 14.06 -5.76
CA LYS A 31 -5.26 14.75 -4.50
C LYS A 31 -6.09 14.28 -3.32
N ASN A 32 -7.40 14.08 -3.52
CA ASN A 32 -8.27 13.52 -2.50
C ASN A 32 -7.90 12.06 -2.16
N ALA A 33 -7.61 11.24 -3.17
CA ALA A 33 -7.16 9.86 -2.96
C ALA A 33 -5.84 9.79 -2.16
N PHE A 34 -4.86 10.64 -2.50
CA PHE A 34 -3.61 10.74 -1.73
C PHE A 34 -3.82 11.26 -0.29
N SER A 35 -4.83 12.11 -0.06
CA SER A 35 -5.18 12.54 1.29
C SER A 35 -5.77 11.40 2.13
N VAL A 36 -6.63 10.57 1.52
CA VAL A 36 -7.16 9.36 2.17
C VAL A 36 -6.05 8.36 2.46
N LEU A 37 -5.08 8.21 1.55
CA LEU A 37 -3.88 7.39 1.77
C LEU A 37 -3.06 7.86 2.97
N GLY A 38 -2.88 9.18 3.14
CA GLY A 38 -2.23 9.74 4.32
C GLY A 38 -2.93 9.34 5.62
N GLY A 39 -4.27 9.37 5.64
CA GLY A 39 -5.07 8.89 6.77
C GLY A 39 -4.92 7.39 7.02
N LEU A 40 -4.88 6.58 5.96
CA LEU A 40 -4.66 5.13 6.06
C LEU A 40 -3.30 4.81 6.68
N ILE A 41 -2.22 5.47 6.23
CA ILE A 41 -0.86 5.31 6.78
C ILE A 41 -0.84 5.64 8.27
N ALA A 42 -1.44 6.76 8.66
CA ALA A 42 -1.53 7.15 10.07
C ALA A 42 -2.26 6.09 10.91
N ASN A 43 -3.33 5.50 10.36
CA ASN A 43 -4.08 4.44 11.03
C ASN A 43 -3.25 3.14 11.16
N MET A 44 -2.50 2.74 10.14
CA MET A 44 -1.65 1.53 10.17
C MET A 44 -0.51 1.64 11.19
N HIS A 45 0.04 2.85 11.38
CA HIS A 45 1.02 3.09 12.44
C HIS A 45 0.42 2.97 13.85
N ALA A 46 -0.83 3.42 14.02
CA ALA A 46 -1.53 3.33 15.31
C ALA A 46 -2.06 1.91 15.60
N ASN A 47 -2.46 1.20 14.55
CA ASN A 47 -3.08 -0.13 14.60
C ASN A 47 -2.33 -1.06 13.65
N PRO A 48 -1.36 -1.86 14.15
CA PRO A 48 -0.62 -2.80 13.33
C PRO A 48 -1.58 -3.74 12.58
N ILE A 49 -1.40 -3.83 11.27
CA ILE A 49 -2.19 -4.70 10.40
C ILE A 49 -1.66 -6.13 10.42
N ASP A 50 -2.51 -7.09 10.03
CA ASP A 50 -2.09 -8.48 9.93
C ASP A 50 -1.16 -8.72 8.71
N PRO A 51 -0.49 -9.89 8.64
CA PRO A 51 0.44 -10.18 7.54
C PRO A 51 -0.22 -10.25 6.14
N ALA A 52 -1.48 -10.67 6.04
CA ALA A 52 -2.17 -10.75 4.75
C ALA A 52 -2.51 -9.36 4.21
N ASP A 53 -2.93 -8.47 5.10
CA ASP A 53 -3.13 -7.05 4.85
C ASP A 53 -1.82 -6.33 4.50
N ALA A 54 -0.73 -6.68 5.19
CA ALA A 54 0.60 -6.15 4.89
C ALA A 54 1.06 -6.48 3.46
N LEU A 55 0.78 -7.69 2.97
CA LEU A 55 1.05 -8.07 1.58
C LEU A 55 0.22 -7.25 0.59
N ALA A 56 -1.07 -7.01 0.87
CA ALA A 56 -1.94 -6.23 0.01
C ALA A 56 -1.47 -4.77 -0.08
N VAL A 57 -1.12 -4.16 1.04
CA VAL A 57 -0.58 -2.79 1.10
C VAL A 57 0.78 -2.70 0.39
N GLN A 58 1.65 -3.70 0.54
CA GLN A 58 2.93 -3.74 -0.17
C GLN A 58 2.74 -3.84 -1.69
N ALA A 59 1.83 -4.71 -2.14
CA ALA A 59 1.50 -4.83 -3.55
C ALA A 59 0.95 -3.52 -4.13
N PHE A 60 0.10 -2.84 -3.34
CA PHE A 60 -0.44 -1.53 -3.68
C PHE A 60 0.65 -0.45 -3.76
N ALA A 61 1.59 -0.40 -2.81
CA ALA A 61 2.71 0.54 -2.84
C ALA A 61 3.60 0.35 -4.09
N ILE A 62 3.84 -0.90 -4.51
CA ILE A 62 4.55 -1.22 -5.74
C ILE A 62 3.77 -0.77 -6.98
N ALA A 63 2.44 -0.95 -6.99
CA ALA A 63 1.60 -0.48 -8.08
C ALA A 63 1.66 1.05 -8.21
N LEU A 64 1.53 1.79 -7.11
CA LEU A 64 1.69 3.24 -7.10
C LEU A 64 3.06 3.70 -7.61
N LEU A 65 4.13 2.98 -7.26
CA LEU A 65 5.48 3.30 -7.73
C LEU A 65 5.63 3.15 -9.26
N LYS A 66 5.00 2.13 -9.85
CA LYS A 66 5.00 1.92 -11.30
C LYS A 66 4.23 3.02 -12.03
N GLU A 67 3.14 3.49 -11.43
CA GLU A 67 2.32 4.57 -11.97
C GLU A 67 2.86 5.97 -11.63
N ALA A 68 3.85 6.09 -10.74
CA ALA A 68 4.43 7.36 -10.30
C ALA A 68 4.84 8.34 -11.43
N PRO A 69 5.40 7.87 -12.57
CA PRO A 69 5.70 8.74 -13.71
C PRO A 69 4.46 9.45 -14.30
N MET A 70 3.26 8.88 -14.16
CA MET A 70 2.00 9.50 -14.62
C MET A 70 1.54 10.65 -13.73
N PHE A 71 2.04 10.75 -12.50
CA PHE A 71 1.71 11.83 -11.56
C PHE A 71 2.60 13.07 -11.73
N ALA A 72 3.53 13.06 -12.70
CA ALA A 72 4.54 14.09 -12.91
C ALA A 72 3.99 15.37 -13.59
N GLY A 73 2.93 15.97 -13.04
CA GLY A 73 2.50 17.32 -13.40
C GLY A 73 3.50 18.39 -12.93
N SER A 74 4.18 18.13 -11.82
CA SER A 74 5.24 18.96 -11.24
C SER A 74 6.22 18.14 -10.39
N ARG A 75 7.40 18.70 -10.12
CA ARG A 75 8.40 18.08 -9.24
C ARG A 75 7.88 17.86 -7.81
N GLU A 76 7.08 18.78 -7.30
CA GLU A 76 6.54 18.73 -5.94
C GLU A 76 5.53 17.61 -5.75
N GLU A 77 4.64 17.40 -6.74
CA GLU A 77 3.68 16.30 -6.74
C GLU A 77 4.37 14.95 -6.84
N MET A 78 5.43 14.86 -7.66
CA MET A 78 6.25 13.64 -7.76
C MET A 78 6.93 13.30 -6.43
N LEU A 79 7.55 14.29 -5.76
CA LEU A 79 8.18 14.09 -4.45
C LEU A 79 7.16 13.68 -3.38
N SER A 80 5.98 14.30 -3.38
CA SER A 80 4.89 13.97 -2.45
C SER A 80 4.39 12.53 -2.66
N SER A 81 4.24 12.10 -3.92
CA SER A 81 3.84 10.74 -4.27
C SER A 81 4.88 9.71 -3.80
N ILE A 82 6.17 9.97 -4.05
CA ILE A 82 7.27 9.11 -3.59
C ILE A 82 7.29 9.03 -2.05
N ALA A 83 7.05 10.14 -1.35
CA ALA A 83 7.00 10.16 0.11
C ALA A 83 5.87 9.28 0.65
N ILE A 84 4.67 9.34 0.05
CA ILE A 84 3.53 8.50 0.42
C ILE A 84 3.83 7.01 0.16
N ILE A 85 4.40 6.69 -1.01
CA ILE A 85 4.79 5.31 -1.35
C ILE A 85 5.81 4.78 -0.35
N THR A 86 6.82 5.58 -0.01
CA THR A 86 7.85 5.21 0.98
C THR A 86 7.22 4.95 2.34
N ALA A 87 6.28 5.80 2.76
CA ALA A 87 5.58 5.63 4.03
C ALA A 87 4.70 4.38 4.06
N LEU A 88 4.06 4.00 2.95
CA LEU A 88 3.32 2.73 2.84
C LEU A 88 4.26 1.52 3.05
N VAL A 89 5.41 1.51 2.36
CA VAL A 89 6.41 0.43 2.51
C VAL A 89 6.94 0.35 3.94
N GLN A 90 7.18 1.50 4.57
CA GLN A 90 7.64 1.56 5.97
C GLN A 90 6.57 1.06 6.95
N ALA A 91 5.31 1.44 6.75
CA ALA A 91 4.19 1.05 7.60
C ALA A 91 3.99 -0.47 7.64
N VAL A 92 4.29 -1.16 6.55
CA VAL A 92 4.14 -2.62 6.45
C VAL A 92 5.43 -3.40 6.67
N GLY A 93 6.57 -2.72 6.67
CA GLY A 93 7.88 -3.37 6.73
C GLY A 93 8.01 -4.31 7.92
N VAL A 94 7.64 -3.84 9.12
CA VAL A 94 7.71 -4.67 10.34
C VAL A 94 6.85 -5.93 10.21
N ALA A 95 5.64 -5.84 9.66
CA ALA A 95 4.76 -6.98 9.49
C ALA A 95 5.31 -7.99 8.46
N LEU A 96 5.89 -7.50 7.36
CA LEU A 96 6.55 -8.35 6.35
C LEU A 96 7.81 -9.02 6.90
N GLU A 97 8.62 -8.32 7.69
CA GLU A 97 9.81 -8.89 8.32
C GLU A 97 9.44 -9.99 9.32
N GLN A 98 8.38 -9.78 10.10
CA GLN A 98 7.85 -10.80 11.02
C GLN A 98 7.33 -12.03 10.29
N MET A 99 6.62 -11.85 9.18
CA MET A 99 6.06 -12.95 8.38
C MET A 99 7.15 -13.76 7.69
N THR A 100 8.18 -13.09 7.16
CA THR A 100 9.23 -13.73 6.37
C THR A 100 10.42 -14.19 7.21
N GLY A 101 10.56 -13.68 8.44
CA GLY A 101 11.75 -13.87 9.27
C GLY A 101 13.00 -13.17 8.72
N LYS A 102 12.82 -12.21 7.81
CA LYS A 102 13.88 -11.56 7.04
C LYS A 102 13.77 -10.06 7.14
N GLN A 103 14.89 -9.39 7.34
CA GLN A 103 14.91 -7.93 7.32
C GLN A 103 14.67 -7.43 5.88
N LEU A 104 13.96 -6.31 5.72
CA LEU A 104 13.75 -5.68 4.40
C LEU A 104 15.07 -5.27 3.73
N SER A 105 16.14 -5.10 4.52
CA SER A 105 17.50 -4.86 4.03
C SER A 105 18.16 -6.10 3.39
N ASP A 106 17.62 -7.31 3.61
CA ASP A 106 18.13 -8.57 3.04
C ASP A 106 17.64 -8.75 1.59
N TYR A 107 18.17 -7.91 0.70
CA TYR A 107 17.80 -7.83 -0.71
C TYR A 107 17.85 -9.19 -1.44
N ALA A 108 18.81 -10.05 -1.08
CA ALA A 108 18.99 -11.36 -1.70
C ALA A 108 17.78 -12.30 -1.50
N PHE A 109 17.06 -12.17 -0.38
CA PHE A 109 15.86 -12.96 -0.11
C PHE A 109 14.69 -12.56 -1.01
N PHE A 110 14.52 -11.26 -1.26
CA PHE A 110 13.40 -10.74 -2.06
C PHE A 110 13.63 -10.86 -3.57
N GLU A 111 14.88 -10.90 -4.04
CA GLU A 111 15.20 -11.23 -5.45
C GLU A 111 14.97 -12.71 -5.77
N ASN A 112 15.31 -13.61 -4.83
CA ASN A 112 15.23 -15.05 -5.01
C ASN A 112 14.48 -15.70 -3.84
N PRO A 113 13.17 -15.47 -3.71
CA PRO A 113 12.40 -16.07 -2.63
C PRO A 113 12.53 -17.60 -2.72
N PRO A 114 12.90 -18.28 -1.61
CA PRO A 114 12.98 -19.73 -1.62
C PRO A 114 11.63 -20.29 -2.05
N LYS A 115 11.64 -21.29 -2.95
CA LYS A 115 10.41 -21.93 -3.42
C LYS A 115 9.63 -22.42 -2.21
N VAL A 116 8.34 -22.07 -2.14
CA VAL A 116 7.44 -22.54 -1.08
C VAL A 116 7.40 -24.07 -1.16
N THR A 117 8.08 -24.73 -0.22
CA THR A 117 7.96 -26.17 -0.05
C THR A 117 6.59 -26.41 0.55
N GLN A 118 5.63 -26.85 -0.27
CA GLN A 118 4.37 -27.39 0.23
C GLN A 118 4.71 -28.61 1.08
N GLN A 119 4.49 -28.54 2.38
CA GLN A 119 4.42 -29.69 3.28
C GLN A 119 2.96 -30.09 3.45
#